data_AF-A0A3M1LVH7-F1
#
_entry.id   AF-A0A3M1LVH7-F1
#
_cell.length_a   1.000
_cell.length_b   1.000
_cell.length_c   1.000
_cell.angle_alpha   90.00
_cell.angle_beta   90.00
_cell.angle_gamma   90.00
#
_symmetry.space_group_name_H-M   'P 1'
#
loop_
_entity.id
_entity.type
_entity.pdbx_description
1 polymer ?
#
loop_
_entity_poly.entity_id
_entity_poly.type
_entity_poly.pdbx_seq_one_letter_code
_entity_poly.pdbx_strand_id
1 'polypeptide(L)'
;MNSVRERLIAALEIAADALDRGERYEWGHVGRCAVGHVVQRLASMSDREIFAAFERTVGQWREHAAEFFDAAVGDEPLAATESQGEWCATAGKPLAEIYRLFHAAGVDSAAIGHMEFLSDPRVLAEIPPPKRWKLRRSDPHDAALYLRTYARVLRAERKSSGSQKHFSESA
;
A
#
# COMPACT_ATOMS: atom_id res chain seq x y z
N MET A 1 -11.34 -8.53 16.72
CA MET A 1 -10.76 -7.34 16.04
C MET A 1 -10.20 -7.81 14.71
N ASN A 2 -10.52 -7.13 13.61
CA ASN A 2 -9.92 -7.42 12.32
C ASN A 2 -8.43 -7.06 12.38
N SER A 3 -7.56 -7.95 11.89
CA SER A 3 -6.13 -7.69 11.75
C SER A 3 -5.88 -6.48 10.85
N VAL A 4 -4.70 -5.83 10.98
CA VAL A 4 -4.32 -4.70 10.12
C VAL A 4 -4.31 -5.11 8.65
N ARG A 5 -3.91 -6.36 8.35
CA ARG A 5 -3.98 -6.93 7.00
C ARG A 5 -5.41 -7.03 6.47
N GLU A 6 -6.40 -7.37 7.29
CA GLU A 6 -7.81 -7.39 6.88
C GLU A 6 -8.34 -5.98 6.60
N ARG A 7 -7.89 -4.98 7.39
CA ARG A 7 -8.18 -3.57 7.09
C ARG A 7 -7.58 -3.13 5.76
N LEU A 8 -6.35 -3.55 5.43
CA LEU A 8 -5.74 -3.28 4.12
C LEU A 8 -6.55 -3.90 2.98
N ILE A 9 -6.97 -5.17 3.11
CA ILE A 9 -7.79 -5.84 2.10
C ILE A 9 -9.11 -5.07 1.89
N ALA A 10 -9.78 -4.66 2.97
CA ALA A 10 -10.99 -3.85 2.87
C ALA A 10 -10.73 -2.47 2.23
N ALA A 11 -9.62 -1.81 2.59
CA ALA A 11 -9.23 -0.53 2.02
C ALA A 11 -9.00 -0.61 0.50
N LEU A 12 -8.34 -1.68 0.03
CA LEU A 12 -8.12 -1.96 -1.40
C LEU A 12 -9.44 -2.11 -2.17
N GLU A 13 -10.41 -2.82 -1.60
CA GLU A 13 -11.72 -3.02 -2.24
C GLU A 13 -12.56 -1.75 -2.27
N ILE A 14 -12.64 -1.06 -1.14
CA ILE A 14 -13.41 0.20 -1.05
C ILE A 14 -12.80 1.26 -1.96
N ALA A 15 -11.47 1.31 -2.07
CA ALA A 15 -10.78 2.15 -3.05
C ALA A 15 -11.17 1.77 -4.49
N ALA A 16 -11.10 0.47 -4.84
CA ALA A 16 -11.48 0.02 -6.17
C ALA A 16 -12.95 0.34 -6.53
N ASP A 17 -13.88 0.09 -5.62
CA ASP A 17 -15.30 0.39 -5.81
C ASP A 17 -15.56 1.89 -5.98
N ALA A 18 -14.85 2.74 -5.24
CA ALA A 18 -15.01 4.19 -5.35
C ALA A 18 -14.46 4.73 -6.67
N LEU A 19 -13.31 4.21 -7.12
CA LEU A 19 -12.74 4.55 -8.42
C LEU A 19 -13.64 4.13 -9.59
N ASP A 20 -14.23 2.93 -9.53
CA ASP A 20 -15.21 2.48 -10.52
C ASP A 20 -16.47 3.35 -10.55
N ARG A 21 -16.82 3.99 -9.42
CA ARG A 21 -17.93 4.95 -9.31
C ARG A 21 -17.55 6.38 -9.70
N GLY A 22 -16.33 6.61 -10.17
CA GLY A 22 -15.88 7.91 -10.65
C GLY A 22 -15.38 8.86 -9.57
N GLU A 23 -14.94 8.36 -8.42
CA GLU A 23 -14.24 9.19 -7.44
C GLU A 23 -13.00 9.83 -8.07
N ARG A 24 -12.68 11.06 -7.65
CA ARG A 24 -11.60 11.85 -8.26
C ARG A 24 -10.26 11.10 -8.16
N TYR A 25 -9.64 10.92 -9.32
CA TYR A 25 -8.37 10.25 -9.47
C TYR A 25 -7.36 11.14 -10.19
N GLU A 26 -6.13 11.17 -9.71
CA GLU A 26 -5.06 11.98 -10.30
C GLU A 26 -3.71 11.32 -10.03
N TRP A 27 -3.18 10.63 -11.05
CA TRP A 27 -1.82 10.10 -10.98
C TRP A 27 -0.82 11.26 -10.93
N GLY A 28 0.11 11.22 -9.98
CA GLY A 28 1.00 12.33 -9.62
C GLY A 28 0.58 13.11 -8.37
N HIS A 29 -0.66 12.93 -7.89
CA HIS A 29 -1.09 13.49 -6.61
C HIS A 29 -1.09 12.39 -5.53
N VAL A 30 -0.24 12.53 -4.51
CA VAL A 30 0.00 11.50 -3.48
C VAL A 30 -1.28 11.04 -2.75
N GLY A 31 -2.27 11.93 -2.59
CA GLY A 31 -3.57 11.59 -2.01
C GLY A 31 -4.63 11.05 -2.98
N ARG A 32 -4.44 11.13 -4.30
CA ARG A 32 -5.48 10.80 -5.32
C ARG A 32 -5.02 9.77 -6.36
N CYS A 33 -3.81 9.25 -6.25
CA CYS A 33 -3.35 8.10 -7.01
C CYS A 33 -3.81 6.78 -6.37
N ALA A 34 -3.44 5.63 -6.96
CA ALA A 34 -3.84 4.31 -6.47
C ALA A 34 -3.49 4.08 -4.99
N VAL A 35 -2.25 4.38 -4.59
CA VAL A 35 -1.82 4.26 -3.19
C VAL A 35 -2.55 5.27 -2.30
N GLY A 36 -2.69 6.51 -2.75
CA GLY A 36 -3.40 7.55 -2.01
C GLY A 36 -4.84 7.15 -1.67
N HIS A 37 -5.55 6.56 -2.63
CA HIS A 37 -6.90 6.03 -2.39
C HIS A 37 -6.93 4.92 -1.34
N VAL A 38 -5.96 4.00 -1.36
CA VAL A 38 -5.85 2.97 -0.31
C VAL A 38 -5.58 3.60 1.05
N VAL A 39 -4.66 4.58 1.13
CA VAL A 39 -4.31 5.29 2.37
C VAL A 39 -5.50 6.05 2.93
N GLN A 40 -6.30 6.71 2.09
CA GLN A 40 -7.48 7.43 2.55
C GLN A 40 -8.42 6.53 3.37
N ARG A 41 -8.59 5.26 2.96
CA ARG A 41 -9.41 4.28 3.68
C ARG A 41 -8.68 3.64 4.84
N LEU A 42 -7.42 3.25 4.64
CA LEU A 42 -6.63 2.52 5.63
C LEU A 42 -6.34 3.37 6.87
N ALA A 43 -5.95 4.62 6.65
CA ALA A 43 -5.60 5.60 7.70
C ALA A 43 -6.75 6.55 8.04
N SER A 44 -7.89 6.45 7.35
CA SER A 44 -9.04 7.36 7.54
C SER A 44 -8.65 8.84 7.38
N MET A 45 -7.87 9.13 6.33
CA MET A 45 -7.38 10.47 6.00
C MET A 45 -8.00 10.94 4.68
N SER A 46 -8.21 12.24 4.53
CA SER A 46 -8.54 12.86 3.25
C SER A 46 -7.32 12.96 2.34
N ASP A 47 -7.56 13.13 1.04
CA ASP A 47 -6.53 13.42 0.05
C ASP A 47 -5.69 14.66 0.40
N ARG A 48 -6.30 15.66 1.06
CA ARG A 48 -5.63 16.88 1.52
C ARG A 48 -4.73 16.63 2.73
N GLU A 49 -5.19 15.84 3.70
CA GLU A 49 -4.36 15.46 4.85
C GLU A 49 -3.17 14.61 4.42
N ILE A 50 -3.36 13.69 3.47
CA ILE A 50 -2.26 12.93 2.88
C ILE A 50 -1.31 13.86 2.15
N PHE A 51 -1.80 14.77 1.31
CA PHE A 51 -0.95 15.73 0.61
C PHE A 51 -0.15 16.61 1.57
N ALA A 52 -0.79 17.11 2.63
CA ALA A 52 -0.12 17.91 3.66
C ALA A 52 0.95 17.10 4.42
N ALA A 53 0.72 15.80 4.62
CA ALA A 53 1.69 14.92 5.28
C ALA A 53 2.98 14.69 4.48
N PHE A 54 2.95 14.87 3.15
CA PHE A 54 4.13 14.83 2.29
C PHE A 54 4.93 16.15 2.27
N GLU A 55 4.47 17.18 2.99
CA GLU A 55 5.16 18.46 3.15
C GLU A 55 5.73 19.08 1.85
N ARG A 56 7.04 19.35 1.79
CA ARG A 56 7.77 20.01 0.68
C ARG A 56 8.47 19.02 -0.26
N THR A 57 8.38 17.73 0.03
CA THR A 57 9.01 16.68 -0.77
C THR A 57 8.16 16.34 -1.99
N VAL A 58 8.81 16.37 -3.16
CA VAL A 58 8.25 15.86 -4.41
C VAL A 58 8.44 14.35 -4.35
N GLY A 59 7.46 13.46 -4.37
CA GLY A 59 6.03 13.52 -4.69
C GLY A 59 5.56 12.15 -5.21
N GLN A 60 6.22 11.06 -4.77
CA GLN A 60 5.96 9.68 -5.19
C GLN A 60 6.03 8.77 -3.97
N TRP A 61 5.11 7.81 -3.90
CA TRP A 61 5.07 6.85 -2.81
C TRP A 61 6.30 5.94 -2.79
N ARG A 62 6.77 5.51 -3.95
CA ARG A 62 7.93 4.62 -4.11
C ARG A 62 9.21 5.20 -3.51
N GLU A 63 9.48 6.47 -3.79
CA GLU A 63 10.71 7.15 -3.34
C GLU A 63 10.69 7.34 -1.82
N HIS A 64 9.61 7.91 -1.29
CA HIS A 64 9.44 8.06 0.16
C HIS A 64 9.40 6.75 0.93
N ALA A 65 8.76 5.71 0.37
CA ALA A 65 8.75 4.42 1.02
C ALA A 65 10.15 3.81 1.05
N ALA A 66 10.95 3.93 -0.01
CA ALA A 66 12.33 3.47 0.02
C ALA A 66 13.12 4.18 1.14
N GLU A 67 13.02 5.51 1.24
CA GLU A 67 13.66 6.29 2.30
C GLU A 67 13.18 5.90 3.71
N PHE A 68 11.87 5.77 3.92
CA PHE A 68 11.29 5.38 5.22
C PHE A 68 11.78 3.99 5.66
N PHE A 69 11.70 3.00 4.76
CA PHE A 69 12.00 1.62 5.10
C PHE A 69 13.52 1.38 5.19
N ASP A 70 14.34 2.01 4.34
CA ASP A 70 15.81 1.95 4.48
C ASP A 70 16.25 2.55 5.82
N ALA A 71 15.65 3.67 6.22
CA ALA A 71 15.85 4.23 7.54
C ALA A 71 15.40 3.26 8.66
N ALA A 72 14.42 2.39 8.43
CA ALA A 72 13.89 1.45 9.43
C ALA A 72 14.56 0.06 9.43
N VAL A 73 15.49 -0.24 8.51
CA VAL A 73 16.10 -1.59 8.33
C VAL A 73 17.38 -1.81 9.15
N GLY A 74 17.74 -0.89 10.05
CA GLY A 74 18.62 -1.24 11.17
C GLY A 74 17.82 -1.98 12.26
N ASP A 75 18.39 -2.98 12.93
CA ASP A 75 17.77 -3.77 14.01
C ASP A 75 17.31 -2.97 15.26
N GLU A 76 17.28 -1.65 15.17
CA GLU A 76 16.87 -0.74 16.23
C GLU A 76 15.39 -0.31 16.06
N PRO A 77 14.62 -0.17 17.15
CA PRO A 77 13.31 0.46 17.12
C PRO A 77 13.37 1.82 16.43
N LEU A 78 12.25 2.22 15.81
CA LEU A 78 12.00 3.42 14.99
C LEU A 78 12.43 4.80 15.59
N ALA A 79 13.14 4.81 16.72
CA ALA A 79 13.57 5.98 17.48
C ALA A 79 15.07 6.00 17.83
N ALA A 80 15.92 5.10 17.32
CA ALA A 80 17.28 4.94 17.88
C ALA A 80 18.46 5.51 17.07
N THR A 81 18.25 6.16 15.93
CA THR A 81 19.33 6.92 15.26
C THR A 81 19.01 8.41 15.23
N GLU A 82 20.02 9.26 15.46
CA GLU A 82 19.88 10.74 15.44
C GLU A 82 19.26 11.24 14.12
N SER A 83 19.57 10.59 13.00
CA SER A 83 18.99 10.89 11.68
C SER A 83 17.51 10.49 11.56
N GLN A 84 17.06 9.43 12.25
CA GLN A 84 15.64 9.05 12.31
C GLN A 84 14.84 9.93 13.26
N GLY A 85 15.45 10.43 14.34
CA GLY A 85 14.84 11.46 15.19
C GLY A 85 14.54 12.72 14.38
N GLU A 86 15.48 13.13 13.54
CA GLU A 86 15.30 14.25 12.60
C GLU A 86 14.28 13.93 11.51
N TRP A 87 14.31 12.74 10.88
CA TRP A 87 13.34 12.39 9.83
C TRP A 87 11.94 12.14 10.39
N CYS A 88 11.74 11.53 11.55
CA CYS A 88 10.43 11.46 12.21
C CYS A 88 9.99 12.80 12.81
N ALA A 89 10.91 13.71 13.12
CA ALA A 89 10.57 15.09 13.51
C ALA A 89 10.21 15.95 12.28
N THR A 90 10.78 15.66 11.11
CA THR A 90 10.59 16.42 9.85
C THR A 90 9.49 15.83 8.98
N ALA A 91 9.35 14.51 8.90
CA ALA A 91 8.17 13.87 8.33
C ALA A 91 7.02 14.11 9.29
N GLY A 92 6.04 14.92 8.89
CA GLY A 92 4.84 15.13 9.69
C GLY A 92 4.36 13.81 10.27
N LYS A 93 4.13 13.76 11.59
CA LYS A 93 3.63 12.57 12.32
C LYS A 93 2.55 11.76 11.57
N PRO A 94 1.64 12.37 10.78
CA PRO A 94 0.70 11.62 9.95
C PRO A 94 1.34 10.69 8.90
N LEU A 95 2.46 11.07 8.27
CA LEU A 95 3.10 10.26 7.22
C LEU A 95 3.80 9.03 7.79
N ALA A 96 4.55 9.19 8.87
CA ALA A 96 5.17 8.06 9.57
C ALA A 96 4.13 7.02 10.02
N GLU A 97 2.94 7.49 10.44
CA GLU A 97 1.86 6.59 10.84
C GLU A 97 1.26 5.80 9.67
N ILE A 98 1.14 6.42 8.49
CA ILE A 98 0.73 5.71 7.27
C ILE A 98 1.68 4.54 6.97
N TYR A 99 2.99 4.76 7.05
CA TYR A 99 3.97 3.70 6.79
C TYR A 99 3.97 2.62 7.88
N ARG A 100 3.75 2.98 9.15
CA ARG A 100 3.54 1.98 10.21
C ARG A 100 2.31 1.10 9.94
N LEU A 101 1.21 1.67 9.46
CA LEU A 101 0.02 0.91 9.07
C LEU A 101 0.31 -0.04 7.91
N PHE A 102 1.07 0.39 6.90
CA PHE A 102 1.50 -0.49 5.82
C PHE A 102 2.38 -1.63 6.32
N HIS A 103 3.41 -1.32 7.11
CA HIS A 103 4.31 -2.32 7.68
C HIS A 103 3.54 -3.34 8.55
N ALA A 104 2.64 -2.87 9.42
CA ALA A 104 1.79 -3.74 10.24
C ALA A 104 0.79 -4.58 9.42
N ALA A 105 0.45 -4.17 8.19
CA ALA A 105 -0.32 -4.97 7.25
C ALA A 105 0.53 -6.00 6.46
N GLY A 106 1.86 -5.97 6.62
CA GLY A 106 2.83 -6.76 5.85
C GLY A 106 3.09 -6.19 4.45
N VAL A 107 3.06 -4.87 4.30
CA VAL A 107 3.39 -4.15 3.06
C VAL A 107 4.72 -3.43 3.26
N ASP A 108 5.70 -3.76 2.41
CA ASP A 108 7.01 -3.14 2.38
C ASP A 108 7.11 -2.02 1.31
N SER A 109 8.29 -1.39 1.22
CA SER A 109 8.53 -0.32 0.25
C SER A 109 8.37 -0.77 -1.21
N ALA A 110 8.79 -1.99 -1.53
CA ALA A 110 8.66 -2.57 -2.87
C ALA A 110 7.18 -2.73 -3.23
N ALA A 111 6.36 -3.26 -2.32
CA ALA A 111 4.92 -3.43 -2.51
C ALA A 111 4.19 -2.10 -2.68
N ILE A 112 4.61 -1.04 -1.97
CA ILE A 112 4.09 0.33 -2.17
C ILE A 112 4.43 0.83 -3.57
N GLY A 113 5.70 0.69 -3.99
CA GLY A 113 6.12 1.08 -5.34
C GLY A 113 5.39 0.31 -6.44
N HIS A 114 5.17 -0.99 -6.25
CA HIS A 114 4.37 -1.79 -7.17
C HIS A 114 2.92 -1.32 -7.24
N MET A 115 2.32 -0.94 -6.11
CA MET A 115 0.96 -0.41 -6.06
C MET A 115 0.83 0.94 -6.77
N GLU A 116 1.80 1.84 -6.61
CA GLU A 116 1.82 3.14 -7.31
C GLU A 116 1.95 2.97 -8.84
N PHE A 117 2.70 1.95 -9.26
CA PHE A 117 2.99 1.72 -10.68
C PHE A 117 2.14 0.64 -11.34
N LEU A 118 1.20 0.04 -10.60
CA LEU A 118 0.36 -1.09 -11.05
C LEU A 118 1.19 -2.27 -11.59
N SER A 119 2.26 -2.65 -10.87
CA SER A 119 3.32 -3.51 -11.40
C SER A 119 3.67 -4.75 -10.59
N ASP A 120 2.94 -5.09 -9.52
CA ASP A 120 3.22 -6.30 -8.73
C ASP A 120 3.03 -7.55 -9.61
N PRO A 121 4.06 -8.39 -9.79
CA PRO A 121 3.97 -9.57 -10.65
C PRO A 121 2.87 -10.55 -10.25
N ARG A 122 2.59 -10.69 -8.95
CA ARG A 122 1.54 -11.57 -8.40
C ARG A 122 0.15 -11.05 -8.77
N VAL A 123 -0.05 -9.73 -8.67
CA VAL A 123 -1.31 -9.08 -9.04
C VAL A 123 -1.53 -9.15 -10.54
N LEU A 124 -0.49 -8.84 -11.31
CA LEU A 124 -0.54 -8.93 -12.76
C LEU A 124 -0.86 -10.37 -13.21
N ALA A 125 -0.38 -11.40 -12.50
CA ALA A 125 -0.64 -12.81 -12.82
C ALA A 125 -2.11 -13.16 -12.89
N GLU A 126 -2.91 -12.47 -12.08
CA GLU A 126 -4.34 -12.66 -11.95
C GLU A 126 -5.19 -11.79 -12.89
N ILE A 127 -4.54 -10.98 -13.76
CA ILE A 127 -5.20 -10.15 -14.77
C ILE A 127 -5.04 -10.79 -16.16
N PRO A 128 -6.14 -11.16 -16.86
CA PRO A 128 -6.04 -11.76 -18.18
C PRO A 128 -5.43 -10.82 -19.25
N PRO A 129 -4.62 -11.37 -20.18
CA PRO A 129 -4.26 -10.67 -21.41
C PRO A 129 -5.49 -10.36 -22.30
N PRO A 130 -5.47 -9.30 -23.12
CA PRO A 130 -4.37 -8.34 -23.28
C PRO A 130 -4.37 -7.23 -22.21
N LYS A 131 -5.36 -7.21 -21.31
CA LYS A 131 -5.56 -6.09 -20.37
C LYS A 131 -4.36 -5.89 -19.45
N ARG A 132 -3.75 -6.97 -18.98
CA ARG A 132 -2.53 -6.98 -18.14
C ARG A 132 -1.39 -6.09 -18.68
N TRP A 133 -1.22 -6.04 -20.00
CA TRP A 133 -0.12 -5.31 -20.64
C TRP A 133 -0.48 -3.87 -21.02
N LYS A 134 -1.74 -3.49 -20.80
CA LYS A 134 -2.31 -2.20 -21.22
C LYS A 134 -2.82 -1.38 -20.04
N LEU A 135 -2.45 -1.74 -18.80
CA LEU A 135 -2.81 -0.97 -17.62
C LEU A 135 -2.14 0.40 -17.68
N ARG A 136 -2.94 1.45 -17.46
CA ARG A 136 -2.50 2.83 -17.43
C ARG A 136 -2.65 3.36 -16.01
N ARG A 137 -1.54 3.78 -15.42
CA ARG A 137 -1.52 4.35 -14.06
C ARG A 137 -2.36 5.62 -13.93
N SER A 138 -2.60 6.32 -15.03
CA SER A 138 -3.46 7.51 -15.09
C SER A 138 -4.94 7.20 -15.28
N ASP A 139 -5.32 5.95 -15.54
CA ASP A 139 -6.71 5.53 -15.74
C ASP A 139 -7.29 5.00 -14.41
N PRO A 140 -8.36 5.63 -13.87
CA PRO A 140 -8.96 5.21 -12.61
C PRO A 140 -9.53 3.78 -12.66
N HIS A 141 -10.05 3.33 -13.81
CA HIS A 141 -10.58 1.97 -13.94
C HIS A 141 -9.47 0.92 -13.94
N ASP A 142 -8.29 1.27 -14.47
CA ASP A 142 -7.12 0.38 -14.43
C ASP A 142 -6.55 0.28 -13.02
N ALA A 143 -6.51 1.41 -12.29
CA ALA A 143 -6.20 1.41 -10.87
C ALA A 143 -7.22 0.57 -10.08
N ALA A 144 -8.52 0.75 -10.32
CA ALA A 144 -9.59 -0.02 -9.66
C ALA A 144 -9.44 -1.53 -9.90
N LEU A 145 -9.26 -1.96 -11.15
CA LEU A 145 -9.02 -3.36 -11.52
C LEU A 145 -7.81 -3.93 -10.79
N TYR A 146 -6.71 -3.18 -10.75
CA TYR A 146 -5.49 -3.60 -10.08
C TYR A 146 -5.69 -3.73 -8.56
N LEU A 147 -6.26 -2.73 -7.89
CA LEU A 147 -6.49 -2.75 -6.43
C LEU A 147 -7.44 -3.88 -6.03
N ARG A 148 -8.53 -4.09 -6.78
CA ARG A 148 -9.46 -5.20 -6.57
C ARG A 148 -8.77 -6.56 -6.74
N THR A 149 -7.89 -6.68 -7.74
CA THR A 149 -7.11 -7.90 -7.96
C THR A 149 -6.07 -8.11 -6.85
N TYR A 150 -5.46 -7.04 -6.35
CA TYR A 150 -4.52 -7.10 -5.24
C TYR A 150 -5.22 -7.61 -3.96
N ALA A 151 -6.42 -7.10 -3.64
CA ALA A 151 -7.21 -7.60 -2.53
C ALA A 151 -7.50 -9.11 -2.64
N ARG A 152 -7.81 -9.61 -3.85
CA ARG A 152 -8.00 -11.04 -4.12
C ARG A 152 -6.74 -11.86 -3.88
N VAL A 153 -5.57 -11.41 -4.35
CA VAL A 153 -4.28 -12.06 -4.12
C VAL A 153 -3.98 -12.17 -2.61
N LEU A 154 -4.08 -11.06 -1.87
CA LEU A 154 -3.82 -11.05 -0.43
C LEU A 154 -4.74 -11.99 0.36
N ARG A 155 -6.00 -12.13 -0.08
CA ARG A 155 -6.93 -13.10 0.51
C ARG A 155 -6.57 -14.55 0.21
N ALA A 156 -6.11 -14.83 -1.01
CA ALA A 156 -5.70 -16.17 -1.41
C ALA A 156 -4.47 -16.63 -0.62
N GLU A 157 -3.47 -15.77 -0.46
CA GLU A 157 -2.27 -16.05 0.36
C GLU A 157 -2.62 -16.49 1.78
N ARG A 158 -3.66 -15.88 2.40
CA ARG A 158 -4.13 -16.28 3.74
C ARG A 158 -4.61 -17.74 3.78
N LYS A 159 -5.33 -18.20 2.74
CA LYS A 159 -5.87 -19.56 2.69
C LYS A 159 -4.74 -20.59 2.51
N SER A 160 -3.71 -20.24 1.73
CA SER A 160 -2.55 -21.09 1.51
C SER A 160 -1.72 -21.28 2.78
N SER A 161 -1.50 -20.23 3.58
CA SER A 161 -0.76 -20.33 4.86
C SER A 161 -1.52 -21.07 5.96
N GLY A 162 -2.85 -21.17 5.87
CA GLY A 162 -3.70 -21.90 6.83
C GLY A 162 -3.79 -23.41 6.60
N SER A 163 -3.34 -23.90 5.44
CA SER A 163 -3.50 -25.31 5.05
C SER A 163 -2.26 -26.18 5.29
N GLN A 164 -1.16 -25.63 5.85
CA GLN A 164 0.09 -26.35 6.12
C GLN A 164 0.25 -26.91 7.55
N LYS A 165 -0.79 -26.89 8.40
CA LYS A 165 -0.72 -27.49 9.76
C LYS A 165 -1.62 -28.73 9.91
N HIS A 166 -1.37 -29.77 9.12
CA HIS A 166 -1.78 -31.14 9.47
C HIS A 166 -0.93 -32.15 8.70
N PHE A 167 0.31 -32.37 9.13
CA PHE A 167 0.99 -33.63 8.91
C PHE A 167 1.44 -34.15 10.27
N SER A 168 0.82 -35.25 10.66
CA SER A 168 0.97 -35.99 11.90
C SER A 168 2.40 -36.53 12.05
N GLU A 169 3.03 -36.29 13.20
CA GLU A 169 4.05 -37.20 13.70
C GLU A 169 3.33 -38.42 14.31
N SER A 170 3.52 -39.57 13.69
CA SER A 170 3.32 -40.89 14.28
C SER A 170 4.58 -41.68 13.98
N ALA A 171 5.39 -41.90 15.01
CA ALA A 171 6.41 -42.94 15.09
C ALA A 171 6.58 -43.29 16.57
#